data_AF-A0AA36M8W4-F1
#
_entry.id   AF-A0AA36M8W4-F1
#
_cell.length_a   1.000
_cell.length_b   1.000
_cell.length_c   1.000
_cell.angle_alpha   90.00
_cell.angle_beta   90.00
_cell.angle_gamma   90.00
#
_symmetry.space_group_name_H-M   'P 1'
#
loop_
_entity.id
_entity.type
_entity.pdbx_description
1 polymer ?
#
loop_
_entity_poly.entity_id
_entity_poly.type
_entity_poly.pdbx_seq_one_letter_code
_entity_poly.pdbx_strand_id
1 'polypeptide(L)'
;MISQQSILTLAISVDLLAALLFPLWYRICRTAPYVTAIFALCSLYSLSALIWGSATQDDEVILFCNPPLALSRSPSRYWSISGVFINCLVLLVYTIIILYVKFRAKSRICRDNRRVIRRLRVLVIIFVLSWFMCSLGIDMGHVFNFRTEVFFALLCYSQTFYICIWRSAEYRAAFKEQLLIMICKMGQIHQEPSHSKSQGAVFLHAPANEKYNDK
;
A
#
# COMPACT_ATOMS: atom_id res chain seq x y z
N MET A 1 2.62 -10.03 -5.19
CA MET A 1 1.83 -9.00 -4.45
C MET A 1 2.36 -8.76 -3.03
N ILE A 2 2.51 -9.78 -2.18
CA ILE A 2 3.10 -9.66 -0.83
C ILE A 2 4.56 -9.16 -0.87
N SER A 3 5.35 -9.66 -1.82
CA SER A 3 6.72 -9.19 -2.10
C SER A 3 6.75 -7.69 -2.42
N GLN A 4 5.85 -7.24 -3.30
CA GLN A 4 5.73 -5.84 -3.69
C GLN A 4 5.32 -4.94 -2.50
N GLN A 5 4.39 -5.39 -1.67
CA GLN A 5 3.95 -4.66 -0.47
C GLN A 5 5.10 -4.45 0.54
N SER A 6 5.94 -5.46 0.74
CA SER A 6 7.08 -5.38 1.66
C SER A 6 8.15 -4.39 1.17
N ILE A 7 8.46 -4.41 -0.13
CA ILE A 7 9.44 -3.49 -0.72
C ILE A 7 8.90 -2.07 -0.77
N LEU A 8 7.61 -1.89 -1.07
CA LEU A 8 6.98 -0.58 -1.03
C LEU A 8 7.06 0.01 0.39
N THR A 9 6.83 -0.82 1.42
CA THR A 9 6.97 -0.41 2.82
C THR A 9 8.41 0.00 3.13
N LEU A 10 9.41 -0.75 2.65
CA LEU A 10 10.83 -0.36 2.78
C LEU A 10 11.14 0.95 2.06
N ALA A 11 10.65 1.13 0.83
CA ALA A 11 10.87 2.34 0.06
C ALA A 11 10.29 3.57 0.76
N ILE A 12 9.06 3.48 1.30
CA ILE A 12 8.44 4.55 2.10
C ILE A 12 9.26 4.83 3.38
N SER A 13 9.83 3.79 3.99
CA SER A 13 10.65 3.94 5.20
C SER A 13 11.94 4.70 4.91
N VAL A 14 12.61 4.36 3.80
CA VAL A 14 13.84 5.02 3.33
C VAL A 14 13.55 6.43 2.87
N ASP A 15 12.44 6.66 2.17
CA ASP A 15 11.96 7.99 1.78
C ASP A 15 11.77 8.89 3.01
N LEU A 16 11.11 8.37 4.05
CA LEU A 16 10.92 9.08 5.30
C LEU A 16 12.26 9.40 6.00
N LEU A 17 13.22 8.48 5.97
CA LEU A 17 14.55 8.72 6.51
C LEU A 17 15.29 9.80 5.69
N ALA A 18 15.22 9.75 4.36
CA ALA A 18 15.84 10.73 3.48
C ALA A 18 15.25 12.13 3.69
N ALA A 19 13.92 12.25 3.82
CA ALA A 19 13.24 13.50 4.12
C ALA A 19 13.66 14.10 5.48
N LEU A 20 14.03 13.25 6.46
CA LEU A 20 14.49 13.69 7.78
C LEU A 20 15.97 14.07 7.84
N LEU A 21 16.82 13.38 7.09
CA LEU A 21 18.25 13.66 7.01
C LEU A 21 18.56 14.85 6.09
N PHE A 22 17.84 14.96 4.96
CA PHE A 22 18.10 15.94 3.91
C PHE A 22 16.83 16.72 3.51
N PRO A 23 16.24 17.51 4.42
CA PRO A 23 14.96 18.19 4.19
C PRO A 23 15.01 19.21 3.03
N LEU A 24 16.16 19.84 2.79
CA LEU A 24 16.33 20.81 1.71
C LEU A 24 16.43 20.14 0.33
N TRP A 25 17.20 19.06 0.25
CA TRP A 25 17.38 18.32 -1.00
C TRP A 25 16.10 17.59 -1.41
N TYR A 26 15.39 17.02 -0.42
CA TYR A 26 14.11 16.36 -0.63
C TYR A 26 13.04 17.28 -1.22
N ARG A 27 13.05 18.58 -0.86
CA ARG A 27 12.11 19.57 -1.39
C ARG A 27 12.42 20.03 -2.82
N ILE A 28 13.68 19.91 -3.23
CA ILE A 28 14.16 20.30 -4.57
C ILE A 28 13.98 19.14 -5.56
N CYS A 29 14.04 17.89 -5.08
CA CYS A 29 13.80 16.72 -5.91
C CYS A 29 12.38 16.70 -6.51
N ARG A 30 12.30 16.43 -7.82
CA ARG A 30 11.03 16.27 -8.51
C ARG A 30 10.41 14.92 -8.12
N THR A 31 9.20 14.95 -7.57
CA THR A 31 8.52 13.76 -7.01
C THR A 31 8.15 12.72 -8.06
N ALA A 32 7.70 13.14 -9.25
CA ALA A 32 7.22 12.23 -10.30
C ALA A 32 8.26 11.19 -10.77
N PRO A 33 9.47 11.56 -11.24
CA PRO A 33 10.46 10.57 -11.68
C PRO A 33 10.95 9.68 -10.52
N TYR A 34 11.01 10.23 -9.31
CA TYR A 34 11.42 9.50 -8.11
C TYR A 34 10.43 8.37 -7.77
N VAL A 35 9.13 8.68 -7.73
CA VAL A 35 8.08 7.70 -7.45
C VAL A 35 8.02 6.63 -8.54
N THR A 36 8.15 7.02 -9.81
CA THR A 36 8.20 6.06 -10.93
C THR A 36 9.39 5.12 -10.81
N ALA A 37 10.57 5.62 -10.43
CA ALA A 37 11.75 4.79 -10.22
C ALA A 37 11.56 3.78 -9.08
N ILE A 38 10.98 4.20 -7.94
CA ILE A 38 10.65 3.29 -6.83
C ILE A 38 9.68 2.20 -7.29
N PHE A 39 8.64 2.57 -8.03
CA PHE A 39 7.64 1.61 -8.50
C PHE A 39 8.24 0.60 -9.49
N ALA A 40 9.13 1.07 -10.37
CA ALA A 40 9.88 0.21 -11.29
C ALA A 40 10.75 -0.79 -10.52
N LEU A 41 11.49 -0.36 -9.50
CA LEU A 41 12.31 -1.26 -8.66
C LEU A 41 11.45 -2.31 -7.92
N CYS A 42 10.32 -1.89 -7.35
CA CYS A 42 9.37 -2.81 -6.70
C CYS A 42 8.83 -3.86 -7.69
N SER A 43 8.54 -3.43 -8.92
CA SER A 43 8.01 -4.28 -9.97
C SER A 43 9.07 -5.27 -10.48
N LEU A 44 10.31 -4.81 -10.69
CA LEU A 44 11.42 -5.66 -11.11
C LEU A 44 11.68 -6.80 -10.12
N TYR A 45 11.69 -6.52 -8.81
CA TYR A 45 11.80 -7.56 -7.80
C TYR A 45 10.62 -8.54 -7.82
N SER A 46 9.41 -8.02 -8.02
CA SER A 46 8.22 -8.86 -8.06
C SER A 46 8.22 -9.77 -9.29
N LEU A 47 8.71 -9.26 -10.43
CA LEU A 47 8.87 -10.01 -11.67
C LEU A 47 9.97 -11.06 -11.55
N SER A 48 11.11 -10.75 -10.93
CA SER A 48 12.17 -11.75 -10.74
C SER A 48 11.71 -12.92 -9.88
N ALA A 49 10.95 -12.65 -8.81
CA ALA A 49 10.34 -13.70 -8.00
C ALA A 49 9.32 -14.55 -8.79
N LEU A 50 8.56 -13.92 -9.70
CA LEU A 50 7.57 -14.60 -10.54
C LEU A 50 8.25 -15.48 -11.60
N ILE A 51 9.26 -14.94 -12.31
CA ILE A 51 10.04 -15.66 -13.32
C ILE A 51 10.73 -16.87 -12.69
N TRP A 52 11.36 -16.68 -11.53
CA TRP A 52 12.03 -17.76 -10.81
C TRP A 52 11.03 -18.84 -10.38
N GLY A 53 9.87 -18.44 -9.85
CA GLY A 53 8.78 -19.35 -9.49
C GLY A 53 8.28 -20.16 -10.69
N SER A 54 8.08 -19.52 -11.84
CA SER A 54 7.65 -20.22 -13.07
C SER A 54 8.71 -21.15 -13.65
N ALA A 55 9.99 -20.80 -13.53
CA ALA A 55 11.09 -21.59 -14.09
C ALA A 55 11.39 -22.87 -13.28
N THR A 56 10.89 -22.97 -12.05
CA THR A 56 11.13 -24.09 -11.13
C THR A 56 9.81 -24.72 -10.67
N GLN A 57 8.76 -24.56 -11.46
CA GLN A 57 7.47 -25.16 -11.20
C GLN A 57 7.55 -26.67 -11.46
N ASP A 58 7.28 -27.46 -10.42
CA ASP A 58 7.22 -28.92 -10.50
C ASP A 58 5.76 -29.36 -10.77
N ASP A 59 5.57 -30.44 -11.55
CA ASP A 59 4.23 -30.97 -11.94
C ASP A 59 3.52 -31.74 -10.81
N GLU A 60 3.80 -31.44 -9.55
CA GLU A 60 3.14 -32.09 -8.43
C GLU A 60 1.71 -31.58 -8.26
N VAL A 61 0.75 -32.51 -8.14
CA VAL A 61 -0.66 -32.18 -7.95
C VAL A 61 -0.87 -31.65 -6.54
N ILE A 62 -1.02 -30.33 -6.43
CA ILE A 62 -1.28 -29.67 -5.15
C ILE A 62 -2.76 -29.84 -4.82
N LEU A 63 -3.05 -30.45 -3.67
CA LEU A 63 -4.41 -30.68 -3.19
C LEU A 63 -5.19 -29.36 -2.92
N PHE A 64 -4.50 -28.22 -2.83
CA PHE A 64 -5.07 -26.91 -2.53
C PHE A 64 -4.42 -25.77 -3.32
N CYS A 65 -5.25 -24.82 -3.75
CA CYS A 65 -4.78 -23.61 -4.43
C CYS A 65 -4.34 -22.56 -3.38
N ASN A 66 -3.14 -22.73 -2.82
CA ASN A 66 -2.52 -21.75 -1.91
C ASN A 66 -1.36 -21.06 -2.63
N PRO A 67 -1.34 -19.72 -2.78
CA PRO A 67 -0.30 -19.01 -3.54
C PRO A 67 1.16 -19.33 -3.14
N PRO A 68 1.53 -19.51 -1.86
CA PRO A 68 2.88 -19.93 -1.47
C PRO A 68 3.16 -21.44 -1.57
N LEU A 69 2.13 -22.31 -1.65
CA LEU A 69 2.29 -23.75 -1.90
C LEU A 69 2.35 -24.08 -3.39
N ALA A 70 1.87 -23.17 -4.24
CA ALA A 70 2.03 -23.24 -5.70
C ALA A 70 3.48 -23.07 -6.17
N LEU A 71 4.36 -22.56 -5.31
CA LEU A 71 5.79 -22.50 -5.56
C LEU A 71 6.46 -23.75 -4.99
N SER A 72 7.40 -24.32 -5.74
CA SER A 72 8.24 -25.42 -5.28
C SER A 72 9.04 -25.04 -4.02
N ARG A 73 9.59 -26.06 -3.34
CA ARG A 73 10.17 -25.92 -1.99
C ARG A 73 11.34 -24.92 -1.92
N SER A 74 12.12 -24.80 -3.00
CA SER A 74 13.28 -23.91 -3.08
C SER A 74 12.90 -22.42 -3.27
N PRO A 75 12.09 -22.03 -4.28
CA PRO A 75 11.57 -20.67 -4.43
C PRO A 75 10.78 -20.16 -3.22
N SER A 76 9.94 -21.02 -2.61
CA SER A 76 9.11 -20.64 -1.46
C SER A 76 9.97 -20.27 -0.23
N ARG A 77 11.04 -21.04 0.01
CA ARG A 77 11.98 -20.75 1.10
C ARG A 77 12.76 -19.45 0.86
N TYR A 78 13.20 -19.20 -0.36
CA TYR A 78 13.87 -17.93 -0.71
C TYR A 78 12.94 -16.73 -0.54
N TRP A 79 11.69 -16.85 -0.98
CA TRP A 79 10.66 -15.82 -0.84
C TRP A 79 10.37 -15.49 0.64
N SER A 80 10.28 -16.52 1.49
CA SER A 80 10.09 -16.34 2.94
C SER A 80 11.30 -15.65 3.61
N ILE A 81 12.52 -16.14 3.34
CA ILE A 81 13.76 -15.58 3.92
C ILE A 81 13.97 -14.12 3.49
N SER A 82 13.80 -13.84 2.20
CA SER A 82 13.91 -12.47 1.67
C SER A 82 12.86 -11.53 2.28
N GLY A 83 11.63 -12.01 2.49
CA GLY A 83 10.59 -11.26 3.20
C GLY A 83 10.98 -10.91 4.63
N VAL A 84 11.53 -11.86 5.39
CA VAL A 84 12.04 -11.60 6.75
C VAL A 84 13.16 -10.57 6.74
N PHE A 85 14.12 -10.71 5.81
CA PHE A 85 15.23 -9.79 5.68
C PHE A 85 14.78 -8.35 5.38
N ILE A 86 13.83 -8.18 4.44
CA ILE A 86 13.26 -6.87 4.10
C ILE A 86 12.54 -6.26 5.32
N ASN A 87 11.75 -7.06 6.05
CA ASN A 87 11.08 -6.59 7.27
C ASN A 87 12.07 -6.17 8.37
N CYS A 88 13.18 -6.90 8.53
CA CYS A 88 14.26 -6.49 9.44
C CYS A 88 14.89 -5.15 9.04
N LEU A 89 15.14 -4.93 7.75
CA LEU A 89 15.64 -3.64 7.24
C LEU A 89 14.66 -2.50 7.53
N VAL A 90 13.36 -2.73 7.32
CA VAL A 90 12.30 -1.76 7.65
C VAL A 90 12.39 -1.37 9.13
N LEU A 91 12.45 -2.34 10.04
CA LEU A 91 12.57 -2.09 11.48
C LEU A 91 13.83 -1.28 11.83
N LEU A 92 14.95 -1.62 11.20
CA LEU A 92 16.23 -0.92 11.40
C LEU A 92 16.12 0.55 10.98
N VAL A 93 15.59 0.82 9.79
CA VAL A 93 15.39 2.19 9.28
C VAL A 93 14.47 2.99 10.21
N TYR A 94 13.36 2.41 10.67
CA TYR A 94 12.48 3.08 11.63
C TYR A 94 13.13 3.33 12.98
N THR A 95 13.99 2.43 13.44
CA THR A 95 14.73 2.61 14.69
C THR A 95 15.67 3.82 14.57
N ILE A 96 16.37 3.96 13.44
CA ILE A 96 17.20 5.14 13.15
C ILE A 96 16.36 6.41 13.12
N ILE A 97 15.20 6.40 12.46
CA ILE A 97 14.27 7.55 12.42
C ILE A 97 13.85 7.95 13.84
N ILE A 98 13.51 6.99 14.69
CA ILE A 98 13.08 7.25 16.08
C ILE A 98 14.22 7.86 16.88
N LEU A 99 15.43 7.31 16.78
CA LEU A 99 16.61 7.84 17.45
C LEU A 99 16.87 9.28 16.98
N TYR A 100 16.90 9.51 15.67
CA TYR A 100 17.11 10.83 15.08
C TYR A 100 16.08 11.87 15.56
N VAL A 101 14.79 11.52 15.50
CA VAL A 101 13.71 12.40 15.99
C VAL A 101 13.78 12.64 17.50
N LYS A 102 14.27 11.66 18.28
CA LYS A 102 14.47 11.81 19.73
C LYS A 102 15.63 12.77 20.02
N PHE A 103 16.76 12.65 19.31
CA PHE A 103 17.90 13.55 19.43
C PHE A 103 17.58 14.98 18.96
N ARG A 104 16.77 15.13 17.90
CA ARG A 104 16.40 16.43 17.31
C ARG A 104 15.05 16.99 17.83
N ALA A 105 14.53 16.47 18.94
CA ALA A 105 13.20 16.83 19.47
C ALA A 105 13.04 18.32 19.84
N LYS A 106 14.13 19.09 19.93
CA LYS A 106 14.11 20.54 20.17
C LYS A 106 13.72 21.40 18.95
N SER A 107 13.74 20.87 17.71
CA SER A 107 13.44 21.68 16.53
C SER A 107 11.92 21.79 16.25
N ARG A 108 11.43 23.00 15.96
CA ARG A 108 10.01 23.28 15.61
C ARG A 108 9.52 22.45 14.42
N ILE A 109 10.37 22.28 13.41
CA ILE A 109 10.10 21.56 12.16
C ILE A 109 9.83 20.06 12.41
N CYS A 110 10.51 19.46 13.39
CA CYS A 110 10.26 18.06 13.77
C CYS A 110 8.90 17.85 14.43
N ARG A 111 8.25 18.90 14.93
CA ARG A 111 7.00 18.79 15.70
C ARG A 111 5.77 18.61 14.81
N ASP A 112 5.75 19.29 13.66
CA ASP A 112 4.66 19.18 12.68
C ASP A 112 4.72 17.81 11.98
N ASN A 113 5.91 17.40 11.55
CA ASN A 113 6.12 16.09 10.91
C ASN A 113 6.00 14.92 11.89
N ARG A 114 6.13 15.14 13.20
CA ARG A 114 6.05 14.10 14.24
C ARG A 114 4.74 13.34 14.23
N ARG A 115 3.62 14.02 13.94
CA ARG A 115 2.29 13.39 13.89
C ARG A 115 2.21 12.38 12.76
N VAL A 116 2.76 12.73 11.59
CA VAL A 116 2.83 11.88 10.40
C VAL A 116 3.78 10.70 10.64
N ILE A 117 4.98 10.95 11.18
CA ILE A 117 5.96 9.89 11.52
C ILE A 117 5.39 8.91 12.54
N ARG A 118 4.68 9.39 13.58
CA ARG A 118 4.02 8.52 14.56
C ARG A 118 2.89 7.70 13.91
N ARG A 119 2.26 8.19 12.84
CA ARG A 119 1.26 7.45 12.09
C ARG A 119 1.89 6.31 11.31
N LEU A 120 2.91 6.61 10.52
CA LEU A 120 3.70 5.66 9.74
C LEU A 120 4.36 4.59 10.63
N ARG A 121 4.96 4.98 11.76
CA ARG A 121 5.57 4.03 12.72
C ARG A 121 4.59 2.97 13.20
N VAL A 122 3.38 3.38 13.60
CA VAL A 122 2.38 2.43 14.11
C VAL A 122 1.94 1.47 13.01
N LEU A 123 1.77 1.96 11.78
CA LEU A 123 1.43 1.12 10.62
C LEU A 123 2.48 0.03 10.38
N VAL A 124 3.76 0.40 10.43
CA VAL A 124 4.85 -0.54 10.19
C VAL A 124 5.02 -1.56 11.31
N ILE A 125 4.85 -1.16 12.57
CA ILE A 125 4.87 -2.11 13.69
C ILE A 125 3.76 -3.15 13.51
N ILE A 126 2.54 -2.72 13.17
CA ILE A 126 1.42 -3.66 12.94
C ILE A 126 1.73 -4.56 11.75
N PHE A 127 2.24 -4.02 10.65
CA PHE A 127 2.63 -4.80 9.46
C PHE A 127 3.65 -5.91 9.79
N VAL A 128 4.70 -5.56 10.53
CA VAL A 128 5.73 -6.51 10.96
C VAL A 128 5.15 -7.56 11.91
N LEU A 129 4.39 -7.14 12.92
CA LEU A 129 3.77 -8.07 13.87
C LEU A 129 2.84 -9.05 13.16
N SER A 130 2.06 -8.57 12.20
CA SER A 130 1.20 -9.43 11.41
C SER A 130 1.96 -10.42 10.53
N TRP A 131 3.13 -10.04 9.99
CA TRP A 131 4.00 -10.98 9.29
C TRP A 131 4.51 -12.08 10.23
N PHE A 132 4.90 -11.71 11.45
CA PHE A 132 5.26 -12.69 12.49
C PHE A 132 4.09 -13.61 12.82
N MET A 133 2.88 -13.09 12.97
CA MET A 133 1.67 -13.90 13.19
C MET A 133 1.39 -14.84 12.01
N CYS A 134 1.63 -14.39 10.78
CA CYS A 134 1.52 -15.26 9.60
C CYS A 134 2.57 -16.38 9.61
N SER A 135 3.81 -16.08 9.95
CA SER A 135 4.88 -17.09 10.05
C SER A 135 4.61 -18.10 11.17
N LEU A 136 4.16 -17.63 12.34
CA LEU A 136 3.75 -18.49 13.46
C LEU A 136 2.52 -19.33 13.10
N GLY A 137 1.57 -18.78 12.34
CA GLY A 137 0.38 -19.50 11.87
C GLY A 137 0.70 -20.66 10.94
N ILE A 138 1.75 -20.54 10.12
CA ILE A 138 2.25 -21.63 9.26
C ILE A 138 2.91 -22.72 10.11
N ASP A 139 3.75 -22.34 11.06
CA ASP A 139 4.46 -23.29 11.94
C ASP A 139 3.47 -24.06 12.84
N MET A 140 2.51 -23.36 13.44
CA MET A 140 1.43 -23.96 14.22
C MET A 140 0.53 -24.87 13.36
N GLY A 141 0.25 -24.50 12.11
CA GLY A 141 -0.51 -25.33 11.19
C GLY A 141 0.17 -26.67 10.92
N HIS A 142 1.49 -26.66 10.76
CA HIS A 142 2.30 -27.87 10.63
C HIS A 142 2.30 -28.73 11.89
N VAL A 143 2.47 -28.13 13.08
CA VAL A 143 2.55 -28.87 14.35
C VAL A 143 1.21 -29.49 14.74
N PHE A 144 0.10 -28.77 14.56
CA PHE A 144 -1.22 -29.21 15.00
C PHE A 144 -2.04 -29.94 13.91
N ASN A 145 -1.48 -30.14 12.70
CA ASN A 145 -2.21 -30.65 11.53
C ASN A 145 -3.49 -29.84 11.18
N PHE A 146 -3.60 -28.60 11.69
CA PHE A 146 -4.70 -27.71 11.38
C PHE A 146 -4.34 -26.87 10.15
N ARG A 147 -5.20 -26.93 9.13
CA ARG A 147 -4.99 -26.23 7.85
C ARG A 147 -5.39 -24.75 7.92
N THR A 148 -4.86 -24.00 8.90
CA THR A 148 -5.17 -22.58 9.14
C THR A 148 -4.30 -21.60 8.36
N GLU A 149 -3.32 -22.10 7.62
CA GLU A 149 -2.30 -21.32 6.90
C GLU A 149 -2.91 -20.24 5.97
N VAL A 150 -3.99 -20.61 5.26
CA VAL A 150 -4.69 -19.74 4.29
C VAL A 150 -5.37 -18.57 5.00
N PHE A 151 -5.96 -18.79 6.18
CA PHE A 151 -6.63 -17.74 6.94
C PHE A 151 -5.64 -16.67 7.40
N PHE A 152 -4.48 -17.06 7.93
CA PHE A 152 -3.46 -16.12 8.36
C PHE A 152 -2.85 -15.35 7.19
N ALA A 153 -2.66 -16.00 6.04
CA ALA A 153 -2.21 -15.33 4.82
C ALA A 153 -3.23 -14.28 4.32
N LEU A 154 -4.54 -14.61 4.32
CA LEU A 154 -5.62 -13.69 3.94
C LEU A 154 -5.77 -12.51 4.90
N LEU A 155 -5.60 -12.76 6.21
CA LEU A 155 -5.54 -11.70 7.22
C LEU A 155 -4.36 -10.76 6.96
N CYS A 156 -3.17 -11.32 6.68
CA CYS A 156 -1.98 -10.54 6.36
C CYS A 156 -2.16 -9.70 5.08
N TYR A 157 -2.97 -10.16 4.12
CA TYR A 157 -3.29 -9.43 2.90
C TYR A 157 -4.26 -8.27 3.15
N SER A 158 -5.36 -8.54 3.85
CA SER A 158 -6.45 -7.59 4.06
C SER A 158 -6.12 -6.50 5.09
N GLN A 159 -5.24 -6.78 6.05
CA GLN A 159 -4.91 -5.85 7.12
C GLN A 159 -4.42 -4.49 6.64
N THR A 160 -3.66 -4.43 5.54
CA THR A 160 -3.02 -3.18 5.11
C THR A 160 -4.09 -2.17 4.71
N PHE A 161 -5.19 -2.64 4.11
CA PHE A 161 -6.36 -1.81 3.83
C PHE A 161 -6.98 -1.26 5.12
N TYR A 162 -7.26 -2.14 6.10
CA TYR A 162 -7.86 -1.74 7.38
C TYR A 162 -6.97 -0.82 8.22
N ILE A 163 -5.66 -1.02 8.18
CA ILE A 163 -4.71 -0.16 8.89
C ILE A 163 -4.65 1.22 8.23
N CYS A 164 -4.62 1.28 6.88
CA CYS A 164 -4.64 2.54 6.14
C CYS A 164 -5.90 3.37 6.43
N ILE A 165 -7.09 2.73 6.40
CA ILE A 165 -8.35 3.42 6.69
C ILE A 165 -8.47 3.82 8.17
N TRP A 166 -7.98 3.00 9.10
CA TRP A 166 -8.03 3.36 10.52
C TRP A 166 -7.06 4.51 10.84
N ARG A 167 -5.90 4.58 10.19
CA ARG A 167 -4.84 5.51 10.58
C ARG A 167 -4.83 6.85 9.88
N SER A 168 -5.19 6.90 8.59
CA SER A 168 -5.17 8.14 7.81
C SER A 168 -6.57 8.75 7.73
N ALA A 169 -6.76 9.88 8.43
CA ALA A 169 -8.02 10.63 8.36
C ALA A 169 -8.26 11.19 6.95
N GLU A 170 -7.19 11.57 6.23
CA GLU A 170 -7.25 12.03 4.84
C GLU A 170 -7.69 10.90 3.91
N TYR A 171 -7.14 9.69 4.09
CA TYR A 171 -7.55 8.52 3.33
C TYR A 171 -9.02 8.16 3.56
N ARG A 172 -9.50 8.26 4.81
CA ARG A 172 -10.93 8.08 5.13
C ARG A 172 -11.82 9.12 4.46
N ALA A 173 -11.38 10.38 4.44
CA ALA A 173 -12.15 11.45 3.82
C ALA A 173 -12.31 11.18 2.31
N ALA A 174 -11.20 10.89 1.63
CA ALA A 174 -11.21 10.53 0.21
C ALA A 174 -12.03 9.26 -0.07
N PHE A 175 -11.91 8.23 0.76
CA PHE A 175 -12.70 7.00 0.62
C PHE A 175 -14.20 7.26 0.77
N LYS A 176 -14.59 8.06 1.77
CA LYS A 176 -16.01 8.44 1.95
C LYS A 176 -16.53 9.26 0.79
N GLU A 177 -15.73 10.17 0.25
CA GLU A 177 -16.07 10.97 -0.93
C GLU A 177 -16.30 10.08 -2.15
N GLN A 178 -15.38 9.14 -2.43
CA GLN A 178 -15.55 8.17 -3.52
C GLN A 178 -16.75 7.24 -3.32
N LEU A 179 -17.00 6.79 -2.08
CA LEU A 179 -18.14 5.95 -1.74
C LEU A 179 -19.46 6.71 -1.94
N LEU A 180 -19.53 7.97 -1.52
CA LEU A 180 -20.69 8.84 -1.76
C LEU A 180 -20.93 9.04 -3.25
N ILE A 181 -19.89 9.29 -4.05
CA ILE A 181 -20.05 9.43 -5.51
C ILE A 181 -20.57 8.13 -6.14
N MET A 182 -20.07 6.96 -5.73
CA MET A 182 -20.57 5.67 -6.23
C MET A 182 -22.04 5.44 -5.85
N ILE A 183 -22.43 5.73 -4.61
CA ILE A 183 -23.81 5.56 -4.12
C ILE A 183 -24.75 6.58 -4.80
N CYS A 184 -24.34 7.84 -4.95
CA CYS A 184 -25.12 8.87 -5.62
C CYS A 184 -25.29 8.59 -7.12
N LYS A 185 -24.26 8.04 -7.80
CA LYS A 185 -24.38 7.58 -9.19
C LYS A 185 -25.28 6.35 -9.32
N MET A 186 -25.26 5.43 -8.37
CA MET A 186 -26.17 4.27 -8.34
C MET A 186 -27.64 4.71 -8.22
N GLY A 187 -27.91 5.77 -7.46
CA GLY A 187 -29.25 6.38 -7.36
C GLY A 187 -29.75 7.01 -8.65
N GLN A 188 -28.86 7.56 -9.49
CA GLN A 188 -29.23 8.10 -10.81
C GLN A 188 -29.38 7.02 -11.88
N ILE A 189 -28.61 5.93 -11.81
CA ILE A 189 -28.74 4.79 -12.73
C ILE A 189 -30.07 4.05 -12.50
N HIS A 190 -30.59 4.02 -11.26
CA HIS A 190 -31.86 3.37 -10.96
C HIS A 190 -33.12 4.20 -11.33
N GLN A 191 -32.94 5.44 -11.82
CA GLN A 191 -34.04 6.29 -12.31
C GLN A 191 -34.23 6.26 -13.83
N GLU A 192 -33.40 5.52 -14.59
CA GLU A 192 -33.74 5.19 -15.98
C GLU A 192 -34.29 3.76 -16.08
N PRO A 193 -35.61 3.64 -16.08
CA PRO A 193 -36.24 2.89 -17.14
C PRO A 193 -37.33 3.71 -17.84
N SER A 194 -37.28 3.70 -19.18
CA SER A 194 -38.35 4.01 -20.14
C SER A 194 -38.82 5.46 -20.31
N HIS A 195 -38.16 6.20 -21.23
CA HIS A 195 -38.87 6.75 -22.39
C HIS A 195 -37.92 7.22 -23.52
N SER A 196 -37.89 6.44 -24.60
CA SER A 196 -38.06 6.89 -25.99
C SER A 196 -37.22 8.06 -26.57
N LYS A 197 -36.45 7.68 -27.60
CA LYS A 197 -36.20 8.39 -28.88
C LYS A 197 -35.12 9.48 -28.96
N SER A 198 -34.09 9.11 -29.72
CA SER A 198 -33.70 9.73 -31.00
C SER A 198 -33.17 11.17 -31.00
N GLN A 199 -31.91 11.26 -31.44
CA GLN A 199 -31.32 12.32 -32.29
C GLN A 199 -31.16 13.74 -31.71
N GLY A 200 -29.98 14.31 -31.98
CA GLY A 200 -29.85 15.76 -32.17
C GLY A 200 -28.64 16.36 -31.48
N ALA A 201 -27.56 16.52 -32.24
CA ALA A 201 -26.44 17.40 -31.90
C ALA A 201 -26.90 18.86 -31.76
N VAL A 202 -26.50 19.58 -30.70
CA VAL A 202 -26.35 21.04 -30.65
C VAL A 202 -25.38 21.36 -29.49
N PHE A 203 -24.10 21.64 -29.77
CA PHE A 203 -23.49 22.97 -29.97
C PHE A 203 -23.37 23.84 -28.70
N LEU A 204 -22.12 24.20 -28.41
CA LEU A 204 -21.65 25.18 -27.44
C LEU A 204 -22.46 26.49 -27.44
N HIS A 205 -22.92 26.93 -26.26
CA HIS A 205 -22.92 28.36 -25.94
C HIS A 205 -23.04 28.59 -24.42
N ALA A 206 -22.03 29.21 -23.83
CA ALA A 206 -22.14 29.86 -22.52
C ALA A 206 -22.79 31.24 -22.70
N PRO A 207 -23.66 31.70 -21.78
CA PRO A 207 -24.00 33.11 -21.67
C PRO A 207 -23.20 33.76 -20.53
N ALA A 208 -22.39 34.76 -20.87
CA ALA A 208 -21.90 35.76 -19.94
C ALA A 208 -22.87 36.95 -19.96
N ASN A 209 -23.51 37.23 -18.83
CA ASN A 209 -24.32 38.42 -18.65
C ASN A 209 -24.10 38.90 -17.21
N GLU A 210 -23.23 39.89 -17.02
CA GLU A 210 -23.30 40.74 -15.83
C GLU A 210 -22.92 42.18 -16.22
N LYS A 211 -23.97 42.99 -16.38
CA LYS A 211 -23.89 44.45 -16.43
C LYS A 211 -23.61 44.94 -15.01
N TYR A 212 -22.58 45.76 -14.84
CA TYR A 212 -22.57 46.76 -13.77
C TYR A 212 -22.07 48.08 -14.36
N ASN A 213 -22.99 49.04 -14.40
CA ASN A 213 -22.78 50.41 -14.84
C ASN A 213 -23.34 51.27 -13.73
N ASP A 214 -22.50 52.05 -13.05
CA ASP A 214 -22.94 53.31 -12.45
C ASP A 214 -21.73 54.23 -12.19
N LYS A 215 -21.71 55.30 -12.99
CA LYS A 215 -21.35 56.71 -12.72
C LYS A 215 -20.04 57.04 -12.02
#